data_AF-A9BVY2-F1
#
_entry.id   AF-A9BVY2-F1
#
_cell.length_a   1.000
_cell.length_b   1.000
_cell.length_c   1.000
_cell.angle_alpha   90.00
_cell.angle_beta   90.00
_cell.angle_gamma   90.00
#
_symmetry.space_group_name_H-M   'P 1'
#
loop_
_entity.id
_entity.type
_entity.pdbx_description
1 polymer ?
#
loop_
_entity_poly.entity_id
_entity_poly.type
_entity_poly.pdbx_seq_one_letter_code
_entity_poly.pdbx_strand_id
1 'polypeptide(L)' 'MIKTVSPEAAASACVLINQRIAELGGWRGEVLAHVRRLIVQALPDVAEEWKWSVPVW' A
#
# COMPACT_ATOMS: atom_id res chain seq x y z
N MET A 1 -17.63 5.21 8.01
CA MET A 1 -17.70 5.58 6.59
C MET A 1 -16.40 5.15 5.96
N ILE A 2 -16.40 4.07 5.18
CA ILE A 2 -15.20 3.67 4.43
C ILE A 2 -15.11 4.63 3.25
N LYS A 3 -14.00 5.35 3.12
CA LYS A 3 -13.77 6.25 2.01
C LYS A 3 -13.52 5.41 0.76
N THR A 4 -14.38 5.53 -0.24
CA THR A 4 -14.25 4.82 -1.51
C THR A 4 -13.21 5.51 -2.39
N VAL A 5 -12.18 4.78 -2.77
CA VAL A 5 -11.16 5.20 -3.75
C VAL A 5 -11.51 4.60 -5.10
N SER A 6 -11.28 5.32 -6.20
CA SER A 6 -11.50 4.78 -7.55
C SER A 6 -10.57 3.56 -7.79
N PRO A 7 -11.02 2.50 -8.49
CA PRO A 7 -10.19 1.34 -8.81
C PRO A 7 -8.87 1.69 -9.49
N GLU A 8 -8.86 2.72 -10.33
CA GLU A 8 -7.67 3.15 -11.07
C GLU A 8 -6.65 3.87 -10.17
N ALA A 9 -7.14 4.64 -9.19
CA ALA A 9 -6.29 5.25 -8.17
C ALA A 9 -5.70 4.20 -7.23
N ALA A 10 -6.48 3.16 -6.87
CA ALA A 10 -5.99 2.03 -6.07
C ALA A 10 -4.94 1.20 -6.83
N ALA A 11 -5.14 0.94 -8.13
CA ALA A 11 -4.14 0.28 -8.96
C ALA A 11 -2.84 1.10 -9.06
N SER A 12 -2.96 2.42 -9.24
CA SER A 12 -1.81 3.33 -9.23
C SER A 12 -1.07 3.32 -7.89
N ALA A 13 -1.80 3.35 -6.76
CA ALA A 13 -1.21 3.24 -5.43
C ALA A 13 -0.47 1.90 -5.27
N CYS A 14 -1.08 0.77 -5.63
CA CYS A 14 -0.44 -0.54 -5.55
C CYS A 14 0.93 -0.58 -6.27
N VAL A 15 1.03 0.02 -7.46
CA VAL A 15 2.28 0.14 -8.22
C VAL A 15 3.33 0.99 -7.47
N LEU A 16 2.93 2.16 -6.96
CA LEU A 16 3.84 3.06 -6.22
C LEU A 16 4.34 2.42 -4.92
N ILE A 17 3.48 1.67 -4.23
CA ILE A 17 3.85 0.94 -3.01
C ILE A 17 4.84 -0.19 -3.34
N ASN A 18 4.63 -0.94 -4.43
CA ASN A 18 5.58 -1.97 -4.88
C ASN A 18 6.94 -1.35 -5.20
N GLN A 19 6.96 -0.24 -5.94
CA GLN A 19 8.19 0.48 -6.24
C GLN A 19 8.89 0.94 -4.97
N ARG A 20 8.15 1.52 -4.01
CA ARG A 20 8.72 1.98 -2.74
C ARG A 20 9.35 0.87 -1.92
N ILE A 21 8.72 -0.31 -1.89
CA ILE A 21 9.28 -1.49 -1.23
C ILE A 21 10.61 -1.87 -1.88
N ALA A 22 10.69 -1.89 -3.21
CA ALA A 22 11.91 -2.20 -3.95
C ALA A 22 13.02 -1.16 -3.71
N GLU A 23 12.68 0.13 -3.71
CA GLU A 23 13.62 1.23 -3.45
C GLU A 23 14.20 1.21 -2.03
N LEU A 24 13.38 0.89 -1.02
CA LEU A 24 13.83 0.86 0.36
C LEU A 24 14.86 -0.24 0.60
N GLY A 25 14.69 -1.40 -0.03
CA GLY A 25 15.57 -2.56 0.09
C GLY A 25 15.74 -3.06 1.53
N GLY A 26 16.45 -4.19 1.65
CA GLY A 26 16.78 -4.83 2.93
C GLY A 26 15.60 -4.92 3.91
N TRP A 27 15.90 -4.77 5.20
CA TRP A 27 14.92 -4.95 6.26
C TRP A 27 13.75 -3.95 6.20
N ARG A 28 13.97 -2.74 5.66
CA ARG A 28 12.92 -1.70 5.57
C ARG A 28 11.86 -2.06 4.53
N GLY A 29 12.31 -2.52 3.35
CA GLY A 29 11.41 -3.02 2.32
C GLY A 29 10.66 -4.27 2.77
N GLU A 30 11.37 -5.21 3.41
CA GLU A 30 10.79 -6.45 3.94
C GLU A 30 9.69 -6.19 4.98
N VAL A 31 9.94 -5.31 5.95
CA VAL A 31 8.95 -4.95 6.96
C VAL A 31 7.75 -4.24 6.35
N LEU A 32 7.96 -3.32 5.40
CA LEU A 32 6.84 -2.63 4.75
C LEU A 32 5.96 -3.60 3.94
N ALA A 33 6.56 -4.53 3.22
CA ALA A 33 5.84 -5.58 2.50
C ALA A 33 5.06 -6.50 3.46
N HIS A 34 5.63 -6.80 4.62
CA HIS A 34 4.95 -7.61 5.64
C HIS A 34 3.74 -6.89 6.24
N VAL A 35 3.89 -5.62 6.64
CA VAL A 35 2.79 -4.82 7.22
C VAL A 35 1.65 -4.65 6.22
N ARG A 36 1.95 -4.32 4.96
CA ARG A 36 0.94 -4.23 3.88
C ARG A 36 0.12 -5.51 3.76
N ARG A 37 0.79 -6.66 3.77
CA ARG A 37 0.14 -7.98 3.69
C ARG A 37 -0.81 -8.19 4.87
N LEU A 38 -0.40 -7.84 6.08
CA LEU A 38 -1.24 -7.96 7.27
C LEU A 38 -2.48 -7.06 7.20
N ILE A 39 -2.32 -5.81 6.72
CA ILE A 39 -3.44 -4.87 6.57
C ILE A 39 -4.48 -5.42 5.60
N VAL A 40 -4.07 -5.86 4.41
CA VAL A 40 -4.98 -6.42 3.39
C VAL A 40 -5.61 -7.73 3.86
N GLN A 41 -4.90 -8.56 4.61
CA GLN A 41 -5.47 -9.77 5.20
C GLN A 41 -6.53 -9.47 6.28
N ALA A 42 -6.29 -8.45 7.11
CA ALA A 42 -7.21 -8.07 8.18
C ALA A 42 -8.45 -7.33 7.66
N LEU A 43 -8.30 -6.57 6.57
CA LEU A 43 -9.39 -5.81 5.94
C LEU A 43 -9.31 -5.94 4.41
N PRO A 44 -9.90 -7.00 3.82
CA PRO A 44 -9.82 -7.26 2.38
C PRO A 44 -10.34 -6.13 1.49
N ASP A 45 -11.29 -5.34 1.99
CA ASP A 45 -11.90 -4.22 1.28
C ASP A 45 -11.15 -2.88 1.48
N VAL A 46 -9.98 -2.90 2.12
CA VAL A 46 -9.17 -1.70 2.35
C VAL A 46 -8.65 -1.16 1.02
N ALA A 47 -8.77 0.15 0.82
CA ALA A 47 -8.27 0.80 -0.36
C ALA A 47 -6.84 1.26 -0.13
N GLU A 48 -5.93 0.87 -1.03
CA GLU A 48 -4.59 1.42 -1.01
C GLU A 48 -4.59 2.83 -1.63
N GLU A 49 -4.03 3.79 -0.91
CA GLU A 49 -3.83 5.16 -1.34
C GLU A 49 -2.32 5.52 -1.30
N TRP A 50 -1.95 6.54 -2.07
CA TRP A 50 -0.60 7.10 -2.05
C TRP A 50 -0.67 8.59 -1.77
N LYS A 51 -0.05 9.03 -0.66
CA LYS A 51 -0.04 10.44 -0.26
C LYS A 51 1.34 10.84 0.20
N TRP A 52 1.83 11.97 -0.29
CA TRP A 52 3.09 12.57 0.15
C TRP A 52 4.27 11.57 0.16
N SER A 53 4.31 10.68 -0.83
CA SER A 53 5.33 9.62 -0.96
C SER A 53 5.30 8.54 0.12
N VAL A 54 4.13 8.33 0.75
CA VAL A 54 3.88 7.34 1.80
C VAL A 54 2.65 6.50 1.43
N PRO A 55 2.71 5.17 1.60
CA PRO A 55 1.53 4.31 1.47
C PRO A 55 0.52 4.61 2.58
N VAL A 56 -0.75 4.71 2.22
CA VAL A 56 -1.88 4.88 3.15
C VAL A 56 -2.92 3.81 2.83
N TRP A 57 -3.61 3.33 3.85
CA TRP A 57 -4.65 2.30 3.77
C TRP A 57 -5.88 2.75 4.57
#